data_AF-A0A4S2AV63-F1
#
_entry.id   AF-A0A4S2AV63-F1
#
_cell.length_a   1.000
_cell.length_b   1.000
_cell.length_c   1.000
_cell.angle_alpha   90.00
_cell.angle_beta   90.00
_cell.angle_gamma   90.00
#
_symmetry.space_group_name_H-M   'P 1'
#
loop_
_entity.id
_entity.type
_entity.pdbx_description
1 polymer ?
#
loop_
_entity_poly.entity_id
_entity_poly.type
_entity_poly.pdbx_seq_one_letter_code
_entity_poly.pdbx_strand_id
1 'polypeptide(L)'
;MKQLIEKVFGWMKESNRPAHMKAGNSIFVAGLIVFTFIGILLLYPMIQDCSYEGSSRLFVSIMIQVCIMVFVAMCAVEYIQERMGCKWDWLDIAAGCLVPVCITVFTILLVFLTL
;
A
#
# COMPACT_ATOMS: atom_id res chain seq x y z
N MET A 1 -19.23 -3.46 18.10
CA MET A 1 -17.81 -3.78 17.81
C MET A 1 -17.65 -5.21 17.29
N LYS A 2 -18.05 -6.24 18.04
CA LYS A 2 -17.98 -7.65 17.62
C LYS A 2 -18.64 -7.93 16.26
N GLN A 3 -19.86 -7.44 16.05
CA GLN A 3 -20.60 -7.59 14.78
C GLN A 3 -19.91 -6.92 13.58
N LEU A 4 -19.23 -5.78 13.78
CA LEU A 4 -18.50 -5.09 12.72
C LEU A 4 -17.25 -5.87 12.31
N ILE A 5 -16.53 -6.41 13.30
CA ILE A 5 -15.34 -7.25 13.07
C ILE A 5 -15.75 -8.50 12.30
N GLU A 6 -16.80 -9.20 12.73
CA GLU A 6 -17.32 -10.38 12.04
C GLU A 6 -17.73 -10.07 10.60
N LYS A 7 -18.36 -8.91 10.36
CA LYS A 7 -18.75 -8.46 9.03
C LYS A 7 -17.54 -8.19 8.14
N VAL A 8 -16.50 -7.51 8.65
CA VAL A 8 -15.27 -7.22 7.88
C VAL A 8 -14.49 -8.51 7.59
N PHE A 9 -14.34 -9.40 8.57
CA PHE A 9 -13.69 -10.70 8.36
C PHE A 9 -14.48 -11.60 7.42
N GLY A 10 -15.81 -11.56 7.47
CA GLY A 10 -16.68 -12.25 6.51
C GLY A 10 -16.46 -11.72 5.10
N TRP A 11 -16.49 -10.40 4.93
CA TRP A 11 -16.20 -9.73 3.67
C TRP A 11 -14.83 -10.12 3.11
N MET A 12 -13.77 -10.13 3.94
CA MET A 12 -12.41 -10.51 3.51
C MET A 12 -12.29 -11.97 3.04
N LYS A 13 -13.22 -12.85 3.40
CA LYS A 13 -13.20 -14.27 3.00
C LYS A 13 -13.88 -14.55 1.67
N GLU A 14 -14.54 -13.56 1.07
CA GLU A 14 -15.18 -13.76 -0.24
C GLU A 14 -14.15 -13.94 -1.35
N SER A 15 -14.47 -14.88 -2.23
CA SER A 15 -13.71 -15.42 -3.38
C SER A 15 -12.26 -14.95 -3.52
N ASN A 16 -12.03 -13.75 -4.05
CA ASN A 16 -10.71 -13.33 -4.53
C ASN A 16 -9.96 -12.39 -3.57
N ARG A 17 -10.64 -11.84 -2.56
CA ARG A 17 -10.10 -10.82 -1.65
C ARG A 17 -8.87 -11.29 -0.87
N PRO A 18 -8.77 -12.54 -0.39
CA PRO A 18 -7.55 -13.03 0.24
C PRO A 18 -6.35 -13.04 -0.71
N ALA A 19 -6.58 -13.39 -1.98
CA ALA A 19 -5.53 -13.42 -3.00
C ALA A 19 -5.07 -12.00 -3.35
N HIS A 20 -6.01 -11.08 -3.55
CA HIS A 20 -5.72 -9.66 -3.79
C HIS A 20 -4.99 -9.02 -2.61
N MET A 21 -5.41 -9.27 -1.36
CA MET A 21 -4.70 -8.80 -0.17
C MET A 21 -3.26 -9.33 -0.11
N LYS A 22 -3.06 -10.64 -0.37
CA LYS A 22 -1.72 -11.24 -0.39
C LYS A 22 -0.84 -10.61 -1.48
N ALA A 23 -1.39 -10.41 -2.68
CA ALA A 23 -0.69 -9.77 -3.79
C ALA A 23 -0.34 -8.31 -3.46
N GLY A 24 -1.31 -7.53 -2.98
CA GLY A 24 -1.11 -6.13 -2.61
C GLY A 24 -0.06 -5.96 -1.52
N ASN A 25 -0.07 -6.79 -0.49
CA ASN A 25 0.95 -6.78 0.56
C ASN A 25 2.34 -7.12 0.02
N SER A 26 2.42 -8.09 -0.90
CA SER A 26 3.71 -8.50 -1.49
C SER A 26 4.29 -7.38 -2.35
N ILE A 27 3.46 -6.73 -3.17
CA ILE A 27 3.83 -5.58 -4.00
C ILE A 27 4.24 -4.39 -3.13
N PHE A 28 3.52 -4.15 -2.03
CA PHE A 28 3.83 -3.09 -1.07
C PHE A 28 5.22 -3.28 -0.45
N VAL A 29 5.51 -4.48 0.08
CA VAL A 29 6.82 -4.79 0.67
C VAL A 29 7.94 -4.68 -0.37
N ALA A 30 7.75 -5.26 -1.56
CA ALA A 30 8.74 -5.17 -2.64
C ALA A 30 8.98 -3.72 -3.07
N GLY A 31 7.91 -2.94 -3.21
CA GLY A 31 7.97 -1.52 -3.54
C GLY A 31 8.72 -0.71 -2.48
N LEU A 32 8.43 -0.91 -1.20
CA LEU A 32 9.15 -0.24 -0.12
C LEU A 32 10.65 -0.54 -0.16
N ILE A 33 11.04 -1.80 -0.37
CA ILE A 33 12.45 -2.18 -0.50
C ILE A 33 13.08 -1.43 -1.68
N VAL A 34 12.50 -1.55 -2.87
CA VAL A 34 13.06 -0.95 -4.10
C VAL A 34 13.13 0.57 -4.00
N PHE A 35 12.05 1.25 -3.61
CA PHE A 35 12.01 2.70 -3.51
C PHE A 35 12.88 3.24 -2.37
N THR A 36 13.10 2.47 -1.30
CA THR A 36 14.07 2.84 -0.25
C THR A 36 15.48 2.71 -0.77
N PHE A 37 15.83 1.63 -1.48
CA PHE A 37 17.15 1.47 -2.08
C PHE A 37 17.43 2.56 -3.13
N ILE A 38 16.46 2.84 -4.01
CA ILE A 38 16.57 3.91 -5.01
C ILE A 38 16.65 5.28 -4.31
N GLY A 39 15.81 5.52 -3.30
CA GLY A 39 15.80 6.76 -2.53
C GLY A 39 17.14 7.00 -1.84
N ILE A 40 17.73 5.98 -1.22
CA ILE A 40 19.09 6.07 -0.70
C ILE A 40 20.06 6.30 -1.86
N LEU A 41 20.10 5.45 -2.88
CA LEU A 41 21.16 5.53 -3.90
C LEU A 41 21.15 6.84 -4.72
N LEU A 42 19.96 7.37 -5.04
CA LEU A 42 19.80 8.56 -5.86
C LEU A 42 19.71 9.86 -5.06
N LEU A 43 19.14 9.82 -3.85
CA LEU A 43 18.91 11.01 -3.04
C LEU A 43 19.87 11.13 -1.86
N TYR A 44 20.71 10.12 -1.55
CA TYR A 44 21.73 10.21 -0.48
C TYR A 44 22.57 11.51 -0.53
N PRO A 45 23.00 12.02 -1.70
CA PRO A 45 23.70 13.31 -1.77
C PRO A 45 22.85 14.51 -1.33
N MET A 46 21.52 14.42 -1.42
CA MET A 46 20.57 15.45 -0.98
C MET A 46 20.07 15.24 0.45
N ILE A 47 20.18 14.02 0.99
CA ILE A 47 19.71 13.65 2.34
C ILE A 47 20.85 13.73 3.38
N GLN A 48 22.11 13.82 2.97
CA GLN A 48 23.27 13.79 3.87
C GLN A 48 23.23 14.87 4.98
N ASP A 49 22.61 16.02 4.70
CA ASP A 49 22.41 17.13 5.66
C ASP A 49 20.94 17.32 6.07
N CYS A 50 20.04 16.38 5.74
CA CYS A 50 18.63 16.50 6.09
C CYS A 50 18.41 16.33 7.60
N SER A 51 17.68 17.27 8.20
CA SER A 51 17.15 17.11 9.55
C SER A 51 16.24 15.86 9.63
N TYR A 52 15.99 15.40 10.86
CA TYR A 52 15.01 14.34 11.13
C TYR A 52 13.66 14.57 10.41
N GLU A 53 13.23 15.83 10.33
CA GLU A 53 12.02 16.26 9.63
C GLU A 53 12.10 16.07 8.11
N GLY A 54 13.25 16.34 7.48
CA GLY A 54 13.45 16.09 6.05
C GLY A 54 13.42 14.60 5.70
N SER A 55 14.07 13.78 6.53
CA SER A 55 14.14 12.33 6.34
C SER A 55 12.77 11.66 6.52
N SER A 56 11.98 12.09 7.51
CA SER A 56 10.65 11.54 7.76
C SER A 56 9.65 11.90 6.65
N ARG A 57 9.71 13.13 6.11
CA ARG A 57 8.91 13.55 4.96
C ARG A 57 9.22 12.75 3.69
N LEU A 58 10.50 12.48 3.44
CA LEU A 58 10.91 11.63 2.32
C LEU A 58 10.35 10.21 2.46
N PHE A 59 10.46 9.63 3.66
CA PHE A 59 9.92 8.30 3.92
C PHE A 59 8.40 8.23 3.70
N VAL A 60 7.65 9.22 4.19
CA VAL A 60 6.20 9.33 3.93
C VAL A 60 5.90 9.42 2.43
N SER A 61 6.68 10.22 1.68
CA SER A 61 6.53 10.33 0.23
C SER A 61 6.70 8.98 -0.47
N ILE A 62 7.72 8.20 -0.08
CA ILE A 62 7.94 6.84 -0.60
C ILE A 62 6.74 5.94 -0.30
N MET A 63 6.19 5.96 0.92
CA MET A 63 5.04 5.14 1.27
C MET A 63 3.80 5.46 0.42
N ILE A 64 3.55 6.75 0.17
CA ILE A 64 2.43 7.20 -0.68
C ILE A 64 2.62 6.71 -2.13
N GLN A 65 3.83 6.84 -2.69
CA GLN A 65 4.14 6.36 -4.04
C GLN A 65 3.93 4.85 -4.17
N VAL A 66 4.36 4.08 -3.18
CA VAL A 66 4.16 2.63 -3.16
C VAL A 66 2.67 2.27 -3.02
N CYS A 67 1.87 3.03 -2.25
CA CYS A 67 0.42 2.86 -2.22
C CYS A 67 -0.24 3.08 -3.60
N ILE A 68 0.17 4.12 -4.33
CA ILE A 68 -0.30 4.37 -5.69
C ILE A 68 0.08 3.20 -6.61
N MET A 69 1.32 2.70 -6.50
CA MET A 69 1.78 1.54 -7.26
C MET A 69 0.93 0.29 -6.99
N VAL A 70 0.61 0.01 -5.72
CA VAL A 70 -0.30 -1.11 -5.36
C VAL A 70 -1.67 -0.91 -5.97
N PHE A 71 -2.25 0.29 -5.88
CA PHE A 71 -3.56 0.59 -6.46
C PHE A 71 -3.58 0.33 -7.97
N VAL A 72 -2.58 0.85 -8.70
CA VAL A 72 -2.46 0.62 -10.15
C VAL A 72 -2.30 -0.86 -10.47
N ALA A 73 -1.51 -1.60 -9.69
CA ALA A 73 -1.35 -3.04 -9.88
C ALA A 73 -2.66 -3.81 -9.64
N MET A 74 -3.45 -3.43 -8.63
CA MET A 74 -4.76 -4.04 -8.40
C MET A 74 -5.74 -3.75 -9.54
N CYS A 75 -5.78 -2.50 -10.03
CA CYS A 75 -6.57 -2.14 -11.21
C CYS A 75 -6.14 -2.93 -12.45
N ALA A 76 -4.84 -3.17 -12.63
CA ALA A 76 -4.33 -3.95 -13.75
C ALA A 76 -4.74 -5.43 -13.65
N VAL A 77 -4.72 -6.02 -12.46
CA VAL A 77 -5.20 -7.39 -12.22
C VAL A 77 -6.69 -7.50 -12.52
N GLU A 78 -7.52 -6.60 -12.01
CA GLU A 78 -8.96 -6.57 -12.31
C GLU A 78 -9.24 -6.37 -13.79
N TYR A 79 -8.50 -5.48 -14.45
CA TYR A 79 -8.61 -5.28 -15.89
C TYR A 79 -8.33 -6.57 -16.66
N ILE A 80 -7.28 -7.30 -16.30
CA ILE A 80 -6.97 -8.59 -16.94
C ILE A 80 -8.08 -9.61 -16.68
N GLN A 81 -8.59 -9.71 -15.45
CA GLN A 81 -9.67 -10.63 -15.09
C GLN A 81 -10.96 -10.32 -15.87
N GLU A 82 -11.31 -9.04 -16.01
CA GLU A 82 -12.44 -8.59 -16.83
C GLU A 82 -12.28 -9.04 -18.29
N ARG A 83 -11.07 -8.89 -18.86
CA ARG A 83 -10.77 -9.36 -20.22
C ARG A 83 -10.79 -10.88 -20.37
N MET A 84 -10.68 -11.63 -19.28
CA MET A 84 -10.84 -13.09 -19.23
C MET A 84 -12.29 -13.54 -19.01
N GLY A 85 -13.25 -12.61 -18.93
CA GLY A 85 -14.68 -12.89 -18.76
C GLY A 85 -15.17 -12.87 -17.31
N CYS A 86 -14.33 -12.47 -16.35
CA CYS A 86 -14.78 -12.17 -14.99
C CYS A 86 -15.51 -10.81 -14.95
N LYS A 87 -16.27 -10.55 -13.88
CA LYS A 87 -16.89 -9.25 -13.64
C LYS A 87 -15.92 -8.38 -12.82
N TRP A 88 -15.72 -7.13 -13.24
CA TRP A 88 -14.95 -6.15 -12.48
C TRP A 88 -15.47 -6.00 -11.05
N ASP A 89 -14.60 -6.14 -10.04
CA ASP A 89 -14.92 -5.95 -8.64
C ASP A 89 -14.00 -4.93 -7.94
N TRP A 90 -14.55 -3.74 -7.65
CA TRP A 90 -13.84 -2.72 -6.86
C TRP A 90 -13.49 -3.18 -5.44
N LEU A 91 -14.19 -4.17 -4.88
CA LEU A 91 -13.93 -4.70 -3.55
C LEU A 91 -12.66 -5.55 -3.52
N ASP A 92 -12.29 -6.19 -4.64
CA ASP A 92 -11.04 -6.93 -4.77
C ASP A 92 -9.84 -5.96 -4.83
N ILE A 93 -10.00 -4.82 -5.51
CA ILE A 93 -9.03 -3.71 -5.47
C ILE A 93 -8.90 -3.16 -4.04
N ALA A 94 -10.02 -2.91 -3.38
CA ALA A 94 -10.04 -2.40 -2.01
C ALA A 94 -9.35 -3.38 -1.04
N ALA A 95 -9.59 -4.69 -1.17
CA ALA A 95 -8.94 -5.71 -0.36
C ALA A 95 -7.42 -5.73 -0.56
N GLY A 96 -6.95 -5.58 -1.80
CA GLY A 96 -5.52 -5.46 -2.12
C GLY A 96 -4.86 -4.21 -1.56
N CYS A 97 -5.60 -3.11 -1.45
CA CYS A 97 -5.07 -1.82 -0.96
C CYS A 97 -5.19 -1.65 0.56
N LEU A 98 -6.03 -2.45 1.24
CA LEU A 98 -6.42 -2.22 2.63
C LEU A 98 -5.23 -2.10 3.58
N VAL A 99 -4.38 -3.13 3.65
CA VAL A 99 -3.23 -3.14 4.55
C VAL A 99 -2.18 -2.08 4.18
N PRO A 100 -1.78 -1.92 2.90
CA PRO A 100 -0.90 -0.82 2.48
C PRO A 100 -1.39 0.55 2.94
N VAL A 101 -2.67 0.87 2.73
CA VAL A 101 -3.25 2.15 3.14
C VAL A 101 -3.27 2.29 4.65
N CYS A 102 -3.68 1.25 5.39
CA CYS A 102 -3.68 1.29 6.86
C CYS A 102 -2.29 1.55 7.44
N ILE A 103 -1.26 0.88 6.92
CA ILE A 103 0.13 1.08 7.36
C ILE A 103 0.59 2.50 7.03
N THR A 104 0.37 2.97 5.81
CA THR A 104 0.79 4.31 5.39
C THR A 104 0.12 5.41 6.22
N VAL A 105 -1.20 5.31 6.47
CA VAL A 105 -1.92 6.26 7.33
C VAL A 105 -1.36 6.22 8.76
N PHE A 106 -1.12 5.04 9.30
CA PHE A 106 -0.54 4.89 10.64
C PHE A 106 0.85 5.52 10.72
N THR A 107 1.72 5.29 9.74
CA THR A 107 3.05 5.92 9.68
C THR A 107 2.96 7.44 9.58
N ILE A 108 2.06 7.96 8.74
CA ILE A 108 1.84 9.41 8.61
C ILE A 108 1.47 10.00 9.98
N LEU A 109 0.51 9.38 10.68
CA LEU A 109 0.10 9.82 12.01
C LEU A 109 1.26 9.77 13.01
N LEU A 110 2.07 8.70 13.00
CA LEU A 110 3.25 8.61 13.85
C LEU A 110 4.24 9.74 13.57
N VAL A 111 4.56 10.00 12.30
CA VAL A 111 5.48 11.08 11.91
C VAL A 111 4.95 12.42 12.40
N PHE A 112 3.67 12.73 12.18
CA PHE A 112 3.05 13.97 12.67
C PHE A 112 3.05 14.10 14.20
N LEU A 113 3.02 13.01 14.95
CA LEU A 113 3.07 13.04 16.42
C LEU A 113 4.49 13.21 16.97
N THR A 114 5.51 12.90 16.17
CA THR A 114 6.93 12.95 16.57
C THR A 114 7.69 14.17 16.05
N LEU A 115 7.06 14.96 15.17
CA LEU A 115 7.56 16.25 14.67
C LEU A 115 6.98 17.39 15.50
#